data_AF-A0A7K3X3B4-F1
#
_entry.id   AF-A0A7K3X3B4-F1
#
_cell.length_a   1.000
_cell.length_b   1.000
_cell.length_c   1.000
_cell.angle_alpha   90.00
_cell.angle_beta   90.00
_cell.angle_gamma   90.00
#
_symmetry.space_group_name_H-M   'P 1'
#
loop_
_entity.id
_entity.type
_entity.pdbx_description
1 polymer ?
#
loop_
_entity_poly.entity_id
_entity_poly.type
_entity_poly.pdbx_seq_one_letter_code
_entity_poly.pdbx_strand_id
1 'polypeptide(L)'
;MVSMAMIAAERAAQWDDSPYAWVITRDRAHELRGGESEIGTAGPKKATDETVERARTEGRPWRMLDEGDVDCDQADVDADERGVVYEGLIWTAGEPGGEEDFGPLYDFGTPNYGCVEIQYREGDRWVSL
;
A
#
# COMPACT_ATOMS: atom_id res chain seq x y z
N MET A 1 23.53 13.82 -0.46
CA MET A 1 22.99 12.54 -0.95
C MET A 1 21.53 12.80 -1.20
N VAL A 2 21.08 12.83 -2.45
CA VAL A 2 19.65 12.95 -2.75
C VAL A 2 19.07 11.56 -2.51
N SER A 3 18.24 11.41 -1.49
CA SER A 3 17.61 10.12 -1.18
C SER A 3 16.63 9.75 -2.30
N MET A 4 16.46 8.47 -2.60
CA MET A 4 15.49 8.01 -3.62
C MET A 4 14.06 8.51 -3.33
N ALA A 5 13.69 8.67 -2.06
CA ALA A 5 12.43 9.31 -1.65
C ALA A 5 12.29 10.77 -2.13
N MET A 6 13.39 11.53 -2.21
CA MET A 6 13.35 12.89 -2.77
C MET A 6 13.17 12.85 -4.29
N ILE A 7 13.69 11.83 -4.99
CA ILE A 7 13.57 11.69 -6.44
C ILE A 7 12.14 11.30 -6.85
N ALA A 8 11.50 10.41 -6.10
CA ALA A 8 10.08 10.05 -6.30
C ALA A 8 9.16 11.25 -6.03
N ALA A 9 9.40 12.00 -4.94
CA ALA A 9 8.67 13.21 -4.61
C ALA A 9 8.90 14.36 -5.63
N GLU A 10 10.12 14.50 -6.17
CA GLU A 10 10.43 15.51 -7.20
C GLU A 10 9.84 15.14 -8.58
N ARG A 11 9.75 13.86 -8.95
CA ARG A 11 9.10 13.41 -10.20
C ARG A 11 7.58 13.53 -10.15
N ALA A 12 7.01 13.31 -8.98
CA ALA A 12 5.59 13.54 -8.70
C ALA A 12 5.15 15.02 -8.90
N ALA A 13 6.09 15.97 -8.96
CA ALA A 13 5.80 17.38 -9.18
C ALA A 13 5.71 17.80 -10.67
N GLN A 14 5.96 16.89 -11.62
CA GLN A 14 5.93 17.20 -13.07
C GLN A 14 4.58 16.94 -13.76
N TRP A 15 3.60 16.39 -13.04
CA TRP A 15 2.28 16.03 -13.57
C TRP A 15 1.20 16.70 -12.70
N ASP A 16 0.24 17.41 -13.30
CA ASP A 16 -0.87 18.06 -12.59
C ASP A 16 -1.74 17.03 -11.82
N ASP A 17 -1.71 15.76 -12.26
CA ASP A 17 -2.39 14.63 -11.62
C ASP A 17 -1.37 13.56 -11.15
N SER A 18 -1.71 12.84 -10.07
CA SER A 18 -0.91 11.71 -9.62
C SER A 18 -0.96 10.55 -10.63
N PRO A 19 0.18 9.92 -11.01
CA PRO A 19 0.17 8.79 -11.95
C PRO A 19 -0.36 7.49 -11.33
N TYR A 20 -0.80 7.53 -10.07
CA TYR A 20 -1.43 6.42 -9.38
C TYR A 20 -2.31 6.92 -8.24
N ALA A 21 -3.22 6.06 -7.77
CA ALA A 21 -3.89 6.19 -6.49
C ALA A 21 -4.08 4.83 -5.83
N TRP A 22 -4.10 4.81 -4.51
CA TRP A 22 -4.35 3.62 -3.72
C TRP A 22 -5.38 3.89 -2.62
N VAL A 23 -6.01 2.82 -2.14
CA VAL A 23 -6.95 2.86 -1.03
C VAL A 23 -6.78 1.63 -0.14
N ILE A 24 -6.81 1.84 1.17
CA ILE A 24 -6.82 0.77 2.17
C ILE A 24 -8.22 0.18 2.25
N THR A 25 -8.32 -1.13 2.07
CA THR A 25 -9.57 -1.91 2.16
C THR A 25 -9.61 -2.83 3.37
N ARG A 26 -8.45 -3.17 3.94
CA ARG A 26 -8.34 -3.94 5.19
C ARG A 26 -7.21 -3.39 6.04
N ASP A 27 -7.47 -3.26 7.33
CA ASP A 27 -6.52 -2.82 8.34
C ASP A 27 -6.32 -3.95 9.35
N ARG A 28 -5.29 -4.78 9.09
CA ARG A 28 -5.02 -5.97 9.91
C ARG A 28 -4.41 -5.59 11.25
N ALA A 29 -3.63 -4.50 11.30
CA ALA A 29 -3.11 -3.96 12.55
C ALA A 29 -4.25 -3.59 13.51
N HIS A 30 -5.27 -2.89 13.01
CA HIS A 30 -6.49 -2.59 13.77
C HIS A 30 -7.26 -3.85 14.17
N GLU A 31 -7.42 -4.82 13.26
CA GLU A 31 -8.11 -6.09 13.57
C GLU A 31 -7.44 -6.85 14.72
N LEU A 32 -6.10 -6.84 14.80
CA LEU A 32 -5.33 -7.59 15.79
C LEU A 32 -5.11 -6.81 17.10
N ARG A 33 -4.96 -5.49 17.04
CA ARG A 33 -4.51 -4.66 18.17
C ARG A 33 -5.53 -3.60 18.61
N GLY A 34 -6.59 -3.40 17.83
CA GLY A 34 -7.55 -2.30 18.00
C GLY A 34 -6.97 -0.94 17.59
N GLY A 35 -7.66 0.15 17.95
CA GLY A 35 -7.25 1.52 17.63
C GLY A 35 -8.22 2.23 16.67
N GLU A 36 -7.77 3.30 16.04
CA GLU A 36 -8.49 3.89 14.90
C GLU A 36 -8.23 3.04 13.65
N SER A 37 -9.24 2.88 12.80
CA SER A 37 -9.09 2.11 11.56
C SER A 37 -8.71 3.02 10.41
N GLU A 38 -7.79 2.55 9.58
CA GLU A 38 -7.33 3.23 8.36
C GLU A 38 -8.11 2.78 7.10
N ILE A 39 -9.18 1.98 7.27
CA ILE A 39 -10.01 1.55 6.13
C ILE A 39 -10.63 2.78 5.47
N GLY A 40 -10.46 2.89 4.16
CA GLY A 40 -10.93 4.01 3.35
C GLY A 40 -9.89 5.13 3.18
N THR A 41 -8.80 5.14 3.95
CA THR A 41 -7.65 6.02 3.72
C THR A 41 -7.11 5.78 2.32
N ALA A 42 -6.88 6.87 1.59
CA ALA A 42 -6.43 6.86 0.22
C ALA A 42 -5.25 7.81 0.01
N GLY A 43 -4.43 7.48 -0.98
CA GLY A 43 -3.28 8.30 -1.33
C GLY A 43 -2.87 8.14 -2.80
N PRO A 44 -1.83 8.86 -3.23
CA PRO A 44 -1.15 9.91 -2.46
C PRO A 44 -2.07 11.12 -2.25
N LYS A 45 -1.74 12.02 -1.32
CA LYS A 45 -2.58 13.21 -0.99
C LYS A 45 -2.98 14.07 -2.19
N LYS A 46 -2.19 14.04 -3.26
CA LYS A 46 -2.41 14.77 -4.52
C LYS A 46 -3.27 14.00 -5.55
N ALA A 47 -3.67 12.76 -5.26
CA ALA A 47 -4.58 12.01 -6.12
C ALA A 47 -5.94 12.71 -6.13
N THR A 48 -6.52 12.86 -7.32
CA THR A 48 -7.87 13.40 -7.50
C THR A 48 -8.91 12.36 -7.09
N ASP A 49 -10.12 12.81 -6.75
CA ASP A 49 -11.25 11.93 -6.44
C ASP A 49 -11.52 10.93 -7.58
N GLU A 50 -11.37 11.35 -8.84
CA GLU A 50 -11.48 10.47 -10.00
C GLU A 50 -10.43 9.36 -9.97
N THR A 51 -9.17 9.67 -9.69
CA THR A 51 -8.10 8.68 -9.62
C THR A 51 -8.31 7.71 -8.45
N VAL A 52 -8.78 8.20 -7.31
CA VAL A 52 -9.14 7.35 -6.15
C VAL A 52 -10.30 6.42 -6.50
N GLU A 53 -11.31 6.90 -7.22
CA GLU A 53 -12.42 6.06 -7.67
C GLU A 53 -11.95 4.97 -8.65
N ARG A 54 -10.98 5.28 -9.51
CA ARG A 54 -10.33 4.26 -10.35
C ARG A 54 -9.59 3.22 -9.53
N ALA A 55 -8.90 3.61 -8.46
CA ALA A 55 -8.31 2.65 -7.53
C ALA A 55 -9.37 1.71 -6.91
N ARG A 56 -10.55 2.24 -6.56
CA ARG A 56 -11.65 1.43 -5.99
C ARG A 56 -12.28 0.45 -6.98
N THR A 57 -12.32 0.80 -8.26
CA THR A 57 -13.12 0.08 -9.27
C THR A 57 -12.28 -0.74 -10.25
N GLU A 58 -11.09 -0.25 -10.60
CA GLU A 58 -10.14 -0.84 -11.56
C GLU A 58 -8.85 -1.32 -10.89
N GLY A 59 -8.68 -1.05 -9.58
CA GLY A 59 -7.42 -1.27 -8.90
C GLY A 59 -7.03 -2.73 -8.75
N ARG A 60 -5.72 -2.95 -8.77
CA ARG A 60 -5.10 -4.25 -8.46
C ARG A 60 -5.00 -4.44 -6.94
N PRO A 61 -5.29 -5.64 -6.42
CA PRO A 61 -5.11 -5.92 -5.00
C PRO A 61 -3.63 -5.92 -4.61
N TRP A 62 -3.34 -5.26 -3.50
CA TRP A 62 -2.04 -5.25 -2.86
C TRP A 62 -2.17 -5.53 -1.36
N ARG A 63 -1.07 -5.98 -0.75
CA ARG A 63 -0.91 -6.03 0.70
C ARG A 63 0.48 -5.59 1.12
N MET A 64 0.59 -5.01 2.32
CA MET A 64 1.86 -4.59 2.91
C MET A 64 2.20 -5.45 4.12
N LEU A 65 3.48 -5.75 4.27
CA LEU A 65 3.99 -6.59 5.34
C LEU A 65 5.05 -5.86 6.16
N ASP A 66 5.09 -6.15 7.46
CA ASP A 66 6.21 -5.83 8.35
C ASP A 66 7.06 -7.07 8.63
N GLU A 67 8.02 -6.96 9.56
CA GLU A 67 8.93 -8.07 9.93
C GLU A 67 8.26 -9.14 10.84
N GLY A 68 6.93 -9.18 10.93
CA GLY A 68 6.16 -10.01 11.87
C GLY A 68 5.91 -9.31 13.22
N ASP A 69 6.10 -8.00 13.26
CA ASP A 69 5.89 -7.22 14.48
C ASP A 69 4.41 -7.05 14.77
N VAL A 70 3.54 -6.94 13.77
CA VAL A 70 2.09 -6.73 13.94
C VAL A 70 1.39 -7.90 14.64
N ASP A 71 1.87 -9.13 14.45
CA ASP A 71 1.25 -10.36 14.93
C ASP A 71 2.11 -11.17 15.93
N CYS A 72 3.20 -10.60 16.44
CA CYS A 72 4.15 -11.28 17.31
C CYS A 72 3.55 -11.94 18.57
N ASP A 73 2.45 -11.39 19.11
CA ASP A 73 1.75 -11.90 20.29
C ASP A 73 0.52 -12.79 19.95
N GLN A 74 0.30 -13.10 18.67
CA GLN A 74 -0.89 -13.81 18.19
C GLN A 74 -0.56 -15.28 17.87
N ALA A 75 -1.17 -16.21 18.62
CA ALA A 75 -0.85 -17.63 18.52
C ALA A 75 -1.43 -18.33 17.28
N ASP A 76 -2.54 -17.83 16.72
CA ASP A 76 -3.35 -18.52 15.71
C ASP A 76 -3.46 -17.74 14.38
N VAL A 77 -2.40 -17.03 13.99
CA VAL A 77 -2.36 -16.33 12.69
C VAL A 77 -2.01 -17.30 11.57
N ASP A 78 -2.81 -17.30 10.50
CA ASP A 78 -2.55 -18.06 9.29
C ASP A 78 -1.15 -17.73 8.75
N ALA A 79 -0.41 -18.74 8.31
CA ALA A 79 0.92 -18.54 7.74
C ALA A 79 0.90 -17.59 6.54
N ASP A 80 -0.18 -17.61 5.74
CA ASP A 80 -0.34 -16.71 4.60
C ASP A 80 -0.70 -15.28 5.02
N GLU A 81 -1.14 -15.04 6.25
CA GLU A 81 -1.45 -13.71 6.79
C GLU A 81 -0.36 -13.14 7.70
N ARG A 82 0.72 -13.89 7.92
CA ARG A 82 1.77 -13.49 8.86
C ARG A 82 2.47 -12.20 8.41
N GLY A 83 2.61 -11.25 9.33
CA GLY A 83 3.20 -9.94 9.10
C GLY A 83 2.35 -9.00 8.23
N VAL A 84 1.16 -9.41 7.77
CA VAL A 84 0.29 -8.54 6.96
C VAL A 84 -0.26 -7.42 7.83
N VAL A 85 0.02 -6.18 7.43
CA VAL A 85 -0.41 -4.97 8.16
C VAL A 85 -1.65 -4.35 7.50
N TYR A 86 -1.61 -4.19 6.17
CA TYR A 86 -2.66 -3.54 5.38
C TYR A 86 -2.91 -4.28 4.08
N GLU A 87 -4.16 -4.25 3.62
CA GLU A 87 -4.53 -4.62 2.25
C GLU A 87 -5.28 -3.47 1.58
N GLY A 88 -5.20 -3.42 0.26
CA GLY A 88 -5.86 -2.37 -0.50
C GLY A 88 -5.93 -2.62 -1.99
N LEU A 89 -6.38 -1.59 -2.69
CA LEU A 89 -6.43 -1.54 -4.15
C LEU A 89 -5.56 -0.39 -4.65
N ILE A 90 -4.87 -0.58 -5.76
CA ILE A 90 -4.07 0.47 -6.41
C ILE A 90 -4.36 0.50 -7.90
N TRP A 91 -4.56 1.71 -8.41
CA TRP A 91 -4.58 1.99 -9.83
C TRP A 91 -3.31 2.77 -10.21
N THR A 92 -2.67 2.38 -11.30
CA THR A 92 -1.50 3.06 -11.89
C THR A 92 -1.79 3.41 -13.35
N ALA A 93 -1.29 4.57 -13.80
CA ALA A 93 -1.36 4.98 -15.20
C ALA A 93 -0.39 4.18 -16.09
N GLY A 94 0.74 3.75 -15.52
CA GLY A 94 1.72 2.88 -16.17
C GLY A 94 1.40 1.39 -16.02
N GLU A 95 2.20 0.58 -16.71
CA GLU A 95 2.15 -0.88 -16.62
C GLU A 95 2.48 -1.36 -15.18
N PRO A 96 1.88 -2.49 -14.74
CA PRO A 96 2.24 -3.17 -13.51
C PRO A 96 3.75 -3.42 -13.35
N GLY A 97 4.26 -3.29 -12.12
CA GLY A 97 5.67 -3.49 -11.77
C GLY A 97 6.51 -2.21 -11.83
N GLY A 98 5.89 -1.06 -12.11
CA GLY A 98 6.55 0.25 -12.08
C GLY A 98 6.88 0.76 -10.67
N GLU A 99 7.62 1.87 -10.60
CA GLU A 99 7.95 2.54 -9.32
C GLU A 99 6.68 2.99 -8.57
N GLU A 100 5.64 3.34 -9.32
CA GLU A 100 4.33 3.75 -8.80
C GLU A 100 3.65 2.66 -7.96
N ASP A 101 3.93 1.38 -8.23
CA ASP A 101 3.37 0.26 -7.47
C ASP A 101 3.93 0.17 -6.04
N PHE A 102 5.03 0.85 -5.74
CA PHE A 102 5.53 0.97 -4.38
C PHE A 102 4.94 2.18 -3.64
N GLY A 103 4.07 2.96 -4.30
CA GLY A 103 3.40 4.14 -3.73
C GLY A 103 2.79 3.90 -2.35
N PRO A 104 1.89 2.90 -2.15
CA PRO A 104 1.28 2.65 -0.83
C PRO A 104 2.32 2.38 0.26
N LEU A 105 3.36 1.63 -0.09
CA LEU A 105 4.45 1.28 0.82
C LEU A 105 5.25 2.52 1.25
N TYR A 106 5.57 3.40 0.32
CA TYR A 106 6.38 4.58 0.60
C TYR A 106 5.58 5.73 1.19
N ASP A 107 4.33 5.92 0.73
CA ASP A 107 3.45 6.99 1.17
C ASP A 107 2.91 6.74 2.58
N PHE A 108 2.65 5.48 2.93
CA PHE A 108 1.88 5.14 4.14
C PHE A 108 2.52 4.02 4.97
N GLY A 109 2.82 2.87 4.36
CA GLY A 109 3.28 1.69 5.12
C GLY A 109 4.57 1.90 5.90
N THR A 110 5.65 2.25 5.19
CA THR A 110 6.98 2.49 5.76
C THR A 110 6.96 3.59 6.85
N PRO A 111 6.42 4.80 6.58
CA PRO A 111 6.49 5.89 7.56
C PRO A 111 5.61 5.70 8.79
N ASN A 112 4.47 4.99 8.68
CA ASN A 112 3.51 4.89 9.79
C ASN A 112 3.63 3.58 10.57
N TYR A 113 3.94 2.46 9.92
CA TYR A 113 3.86 1.13 10.51
C TYR A 113 5.09 0.24 10.23
N GLY A 114 6.17 0.82 9.68
CA GLY A 114 7.40 0.07 9.45
C GLY A 114 7.24 -1.07 8.46
N CYS A 115 6.26 -1.00 7.56
CA CYS A 115 6.13 -1.99 6.50
C CYS A 115 7.40 -1.97 5.64
N VAL A 116 7.92 -3.15 5.31
CA VAL A 116 9.17 -3.34 4.57
C VAL A 116 8.94 -3.94 3.19
N GLU A 117 7.77 -4.51 2.96
CA GLU A 117 7.44 -5.23 1.74
C GLU A 117 6.02 -4.90 1.27
N ILE A 118 5.84 -4.87 -0.05
CA ILE A 118 4.53 -4.83 -0.70
C ILE A 118 4.40 -6.01 -1.65
N GLN A 119 3.25 -6.65 -1.61
CA GLN A 119 2.93 -7.81 -2.44
C GLN A 119 1.66 -7.55 -3.24
N TYR A 120 1.61 -8.15 -4.42
CA TYR A 120 0.50 -8.06 -5.37
C TYR A 120 -0.12 -9.41 -5.63
N ARG A 121 -1.41 -9.42 -5.98
CA ARG A 121 -2.12 -10.67 -6.26
C ARG A 121 -1.90 -11.12 -7.71
N GLU A 122 -1.23 -12.25 -7.89
CA GLU A 122 -1.10 -12.98 -9.16
C GLU A 122 -1.87 -14.30 -9.08
N GLY A 123 -3.06 -14.32 -9.71
CA GLY A 123 -3.99 -15.44 -9.57
C GLY A 123 -4.36 -15.67 -8.10
N ASP A 124 -4.03 -16.86 -7.57
CA ASP A 124 -4.32 -17.22 -6.17
C ASP A 124 -3.14 -16.97 -5.22
N ARG A 125 -2.09 -16.29 -5.67
CA ARG A 125 -0.85 -16.09 -4.89
C ARG A 125 -0.52 -14.63 -4.71
N TRP A 126 0.14 -14.34 -3.60
CA TRP A 126 0.79 -13.06 -3.36
C TRP A 126 2.24 -13.13 -3.81
N VAL A 127 2.68 -12.14 -4.57
CA VAL A 127 4.05 -12.03 -5.08
C VAL A 127 4.63 -10.68 -4.70
N SER A 128 5.89 -10.66 -4.30
CA SER A 128 6.64 -9.43 -4.04
C SER A 128 7.04 -8.79 -5.38
N LEU A 129 7.02 -7.46 -5.44
CA LEU A 129 7.62 -6.70 -6.53
C LEU A 129 9.11 -6.42 -6.30
#